data_AF-A3U047-F1
#
_entry.id   AF-A3U047-F1
#
_cell.length_a   1.000
_cell.length_b   1.000
_cell.length_c   1.000
_cell.angle_alpha   90.00
_cell.angle_beta   90.00
_cell.angle_gamma   90.00
#
_symmetry.space_group_name_H-M   'P 1'
#
loop_
_entity.id
_entity.type
_entity.pdbx_description
1 polymer ?
#
loop_
_entity_poly.entity_id
_entity_poly.type
_entity_poly.pdbx_seq_one_letter_code
_entity_poly.pdbx_strand_id
1 'polypeptide(L)'
;MTATTDWLTAFPLQPATAAVDALLQGWADLSVRELPDFNPKTKEDKLTKKLKVYVDNYVARERGLLGMWAAENVIGEIDPATGDWIEERRTDIVYGWNDETREIKLVFEFKRLGRQKKHRDHYLQNRGLGRFVTGIYSRDQAVAAMVGVLLDPETEVVPPIRQALDDAALAAELRLKPTASGTSITRPSQIFGMADFDTEHERDPTFGPKYGTIRVSHFFLSFGYPVSTSKQKKTS
;
A
#
# COMPACT_ATOMS: atom_id res chain seq x y z
N MET A 1 -12.42 -6.75 -24.40
CA MET A 1 -11.03 -6.72 -23.88
C MET A 1 -10.36 -5.35 -24.10
N THR A 2 -11.09 -4.24 -24.09
CA THR A 2 -10.58 -2.92 -24.49
C THR A 2 -10.57 -1.86 -23.37
N ALA A 3 -11.30 -2.07 -22.27
CA ALA A 3 -11.42 -1.07 -21.20
C ALA A 3 -10.28 -1.11 -20.16
N THR A 4 -9.68 -2.29 -19.91
CA THR A 4 -8.63 -2.45 -18.88
C THR A 4 -7.30 -1.80 -19.26
N THR A 5 -7.02 -1.63 -20.56
CA THR A 5 -5.78 -1.00 -21.05
C THR A 5 -5.90 0.52 -21.13
N ASP A 6 -7.12 1.05 -21.27
CA ASP A 6 -7.36 2.47 -21.57
C ASP A 6 -7.05 3.37 -20.37
N TRP A 7 -7.51 3.02 -19.17
CA TRP A 7 -7.27 3.84 -17.97
C TRP A 7 -5.79 3.86 -17.54
N LEU A 8 -5.05 2.77 -17.78
CA LEU A 8 -3.60 2.69 -17.52
C LEU A 8 -2.82 3.75 -18.29
N THR A 9 -3.27 4.07 -19.51
CA THR A 9 -2.63 5.13 -20.33
C THR A 9 -2.99 6.54 -19.85
N ALA A 10 -4.13 6.70 -19.17
CA ALA A 10 -4.55 7.96 -18.56
C ALA A 10 -3.88 8.19 -17.20
N PHE A 11 -3.57 7.13 -16.45
CA PHE A 11 -2.88 7.24 -15.16
C PHE A 11 -1.45 7.78 -15.35
N PRO A 12 -0.98 8.77 -14.58
CA PRO A 12 0.36 9.33 -14.77
C PRO A 12 1.39 8.40 -14.12
N LEU A 13 1.65 7.29 -14.81
CA LEU A 13 2.44 6.19 -14.30
C LEU A 13 3.88 6.60 -13.98
N GLN A 14 4.49 7.48 -14.78
CA GLN A 14 5.87 7.92 -14.55
C GLN A 14 6.03 8.65 -13.20
N PRO A 15 5.28 9.73 -12.88
CA PRO A 15 5.33 10.34 -11.55
C PRO A 15 5.01 9.36 -10.41
N ALA A 16 4.03 8.47 -10.60
CA ALA A 16 3.67 7.46 -9.60
C ALA A 16 4.83 6.47 -9.33
N THR A 17 5.46 5.96 -10.39
CA THR A 17 6.63 5.06 -10.29
C THR A 17 7.79 5.76 -9.61
N ALA A 18 8.06 7.02 -9.95
CA ALA A 18 9.15 7.77 -9.33
C ALA A 18 8.91 7.99 -7.82
N ALA A 19 7.67 8.21 -7.40
CA ALA A 19 7.30 8.26 -5.98
C ALA A 19 7.49 6.90 -5.30
N VAL A 20 7.07 5.79 -5.92
CA VAL A 20 7.34 4.43 -5.42
C VAL A 20 8.84 4.21 -5.24
N ASP A 21 9.65 4.52 -6.25
CA ASP A 21 11.10 4.33 -6.19
C ASP A 21 11.74 5.17 -5.07
N ALA A 22 11.29 6.40 -4.87
CA ALA A 22 11.76 7.25 -3.77
C ALA A 22 11.39 6.67 -2.40
N LEU A 23 10.19 6.13 -2.25
CA LEU A 23 9.74 5.47 -1.01
C LEU A 23 10.56 4.21 -0.72
N LEU A 24 10.76 3.36 -1.72
CA LEU A 24 11.54 2.12 -1.59
C LEU A 24 13.01 2.41 -1.27
N GLN A 25 13.61 3.40 -1.94
CA GLN A 25 14.97 3.85 -1.63
C GLN A 25 15.06 4.37 -0.19
N GLY A 26 14.13 5.24 0.22
CA GLY A 26 14.12 5.76 1.60
C GLY A 26 13.99 4.67 2.65
N TRP A 27 13.23 3.60 2.36
CA TRP A 27 13.19 2.44 3.25
C TRP A 27 14.54 1.70 3.29
N ALA A 28 15.14 1.43 2.13
CA ALA A 28 16.43 0.75 2.04
C ALA A 28 17.52 1.50 2.83
N ASP A 29 17.59 2.83 2.67
CA ASP A 29 18.58 3.68 3.34
C ASP A 29 18.42 3.65 4.86
N LEU A 30 17.18 3.79 5.35
CA LEU A 30 16.90 3.80 6.79
C LEU A 30 17.00 2.43 7.44
N SER A 31 16.83 1.35 6.68
CA SER A 31 16.78 -0.03 7.19
C SER A 31 18.08 -0.81 7.02
N VAL A 32 19.13 -0.22 6.46
CA VAL A 32 20.45 -0.88 6.29
C VAL A 32 21.04 -1.37 7.62
N ARG A 33 20.70 -0.71 8.74
CA ARG A 33 21.11 -1.05 10.10
C ARG A 33 20.02 -0.65 11.09
N GLU A 34 20.07 -1.19 12.31
CA GLU A 34 19.18 -0.75 13.37
C GLU A 34 19.40 0.74 13.69
N LEU A 35 18.34 1.54 13.57
CA LEU A 35 18.33 2.92 14.02
C LEU A 35 17.39 3.08 15.22
N PRO A 36 17.69 4.05 16.13
CA PRO A 36 16.72 4.46 17.14
C PRO A 36 15.40 4.82 16.46
N ASP A 37 14.31 4.24 16.95
CA ASP A 37 12.97 4.48 16.43
C ASP A 37 12.76 4.21 14.93
N PHE A 38 13.62 3.37 14.33
CA PHE A 38 13.39 2.80 13.01
C PHE A 38 13.99 1.39 12.98
N ASN A 39 13.26 0.44 13.57
CA ASN A 39 13.67 -0.94 13.72
C ASN A 39 12.44 -1.85 13.86
N PRO A 40 12.59 -3.19 13.94
CA PRO A 40 11.46 -4.12 13.90
C PRO A 40 10.53 -4.01 15.11
N LYS A 41 10.94 -3.34 16.19
CA LYS A 41 10.13 -3.13 17.40
C LYS A 41 9.33 -1.83 17.32
N THR A 42 9.71 -0.89 16.45
CA THR A 42 9.03 0.40 16.27
C THR A 42 7.59 0.20 15.77
N LYS A 43 6.66 0.99 16.31
CA LYS A 43 5.25 0.99 15.87
C LYS A 43 5.12 1.49 14.43
N GLU A 44 4.09 1.03 13.74
CA GLU A 44 3.83 1.29 12.32
C GLU A 44 3.72 2.79 12.00
N ASP A 45 2.91 3.51 12.77
CA ASP A 45 2.74 4.96 12.69
C ASP A 45 4.07 5.74 12.81
N LYS A 46 4.94 5.32 13.74
CA LYS A 46 6.26 5.95 13.93
C LYS A 46 7.22 5.61 12.80
N LEU A 47 7.17 4.39 12.27
CA LEU A 47 7.96 3.97 11.10
C LEU A 47 7.58 4.78 9.86
N THR A 48 6.29 4.85 9.54
CA THR A 48 5.78 5.52 8.33
C THR A 48 6.00 7.03 8.40
N LYS A 49 5.81 7.65 9.57
CA LYS A 49 6.13 9.07 9.78
C LYS A 49 7.60 9.38 9.54
N LYS A 50 8.50 8.57 10.09
CA LYS A 50 9.95 8.76 9.93
C LYS A 50 10.40 8.50 8.48
N LEU A 51 9.86 7.46 7.85
CA LEU A 51 10.08 7.17 6.43
C LEU A 51 9.64 8.36 5.57
N LYS A 52 8.41 8.84 5.75
CA LYS A 52 7.88 9.99 5.01
C LYS A 52 8.80 11.20 5.11
N VAL A 53 9.19 11.57 6.34
CA VAL A 53 10.06 12.74 6.57
C VAL A 53 11.40 12.57 5.85
N TYR A 54 11.99 11.37 5.88
CA TYR A 54 13.24 11.10 5.19
C TYR A 54 13.10 11.18 3.66
N VAL A 55 12.05 10.55 3.12
CA VAL A 55 11.76 10.59 1.68
C VAL A 55 11.54 12.02 1.21
N ASP A 56 10.69 12.79 1.89
CA ASP A 56 10.33 14.17 1.54
C ASP A 56 11.52 15.13 1.62
N ASN A 57 12.35 15.02 2.66
CA ASN A 57 13.46 15.96 2.88
C ASN A 57 14.72 15.64 2.09
N TYR A 58 14.95 14.37 1.75
CA TYR A 58 16.22 13.92 1.16
C TYR A 58 15.99 13.25 -0.20
N VAL A 59 15.39 12.05 -0.20
CA VAL A 59 15.33 11.19 -1.40
C VAL A 59 14.54 11.83 -2.54
N ALA A 60 13.35 12.37 -2.25
CA ALA A 60 12.48 12.98 -3.24
C ALA A 60 13.15 14.22 -3.87
N ARG A 61 13.84 15.03 -3.05
CA ARG A 61 14.54 16.23 -3.53
C ARG A 61 15.72 15.90 -4.43
N GLU A 62 16.53 14.91 -4.05
CA GLU A 62 17.64 14.42 -4.88
C GLU A 62 17.16 13.87 -6.24
N ARG A 63 15.95 13.30 -6.26
CA ARG A 63 15.29 12.79 -7.48
C ARG A 63 14.49 13.85 -8.24
N GLY A 64 14.44 15.10 -7.77
CA GLY A 64 13.68 16.18 -8.41
C GLY A 64 12.15 16.01 -8.34
N LEU A 65 11.63 15.25 -7.37
CA LEU A 65 10.20 15.04 -7.18
C LEU A 65 9.57 16.23 -6.44
N LEU A 66 8.70 16.95 -7.15
CA LEU A 66 8.07 18.19 -6.65
C LEU A 66 6.64 17.99 -6.10
N GLY A 67 6.17 16.75 -6.01
CA GLY A 67 4.87 16.43 -5.42
C GLY A 67 4.86 16.56 -3.89
N MET A 68 3.66 16.61 -3.31
CA MET A 68 3.46 16.70 -1.87
C MET A 68 3.50 15.30 -1.23
N TRP A 69 4.30 15.15 -0.18
CA TRP A 69 4.23 14.00 0.71
C TRP A 69 3.45 14.33 1.97
N ALA A 70 2.54 13.45 2.39
CA ALA A 70 1.84 13.52 3.66
C ALA A 70 1.95 12.20 4.41
N ALA A 71 1.96 12.27 5.75
CA ALA A 71 1.80 11.11 6.62
C ALA A 71 0.63 11.37 7.56
N GLU A 72 -0.05 10.31 7.99
CA GLU A 72 -1.20 10.42 8.91
C GLU A 72 -2.31 11.35 8.37
N ASN A 73 -2.52 11.39 7.05
CA ASN A 73 -3.48 12.29 6.43
C ASN A 73 -4.91 11.88 6.81
N VAL A 74 -5.62 12.78 7.49
CA VAL A 74 -7.03 12.62 7.82
C VAL A 74 -7.84 12.78 6.54
N ILE A 75 -8.69 11.81 6.27
CA ILE A 75 -9.69 11.85 5.20
C ILE A 75 -11.05 11.61 5.84
N GLY A 76 -12.06 12.27 5.32
CA GLY A 76 -13.40 12.09 5.84
C GLY A 76 -14.44 12.79 5.01
N GLU A 77 -15.69 12.55 5.41
CA GLU A 77 -16.87 13.13 4.79
C GLU A 77 -17.70 13.78 5.88
N ILE A 78 -18.17 14.99 5.61
CA ILE A 78 -18.99 15.79 6.52
C ILE A 78 -20.34 15.99 5.85
N ASP A 79 -21.43 15.84 6.61
CA ASP A 79 -22.75 16.23 6.14
C ASP A 79 -22.79 17.77 6.02
N PRO A 80 -22.95 18.33 4.80
CA PRO A 80 -22.92 19.78 4.62
C PRO A 80 -24.12 20.49 5.26
N ALA A 81 -25.21 19.78 5.56
CA ALA A 81 -26.40 20.34 6.19
C ALA A 81 -26.28 20.43 7.71
N THR A 82 -25.62 19.46 8.36
CA THR A 82 -25.49 19.43 9.83
C THR A 82 -24.10 19.81 10.34
N GLY A 83 -23.07 19.66 9.51
CA GLY A 83 -21.67 19.80 9.90
C GLY A 83 -21.09 18.59 10.64
N ASP A 84 -21.85 17.50 10.76
CA ASP A 84 -21.42 16.29 11.44
C ASP A 84 -20.53 15.42 10.57
N TRP A 85 -19.63 14.67 11.22
CA TRP A 85 -18.83 13.64 10.55
C TRP A 85 -19.70 12.48 10.10
N ILE A 86 -19.65 12.16 8.81
CA ILE A 86 -20.19 10.91 8.24
C ILE A 86 -19.13 9.80 8.37
N GLU A 87 -17.87 10.11 8.05
CA GLU A 87 -16.75 9.19 8.22
C GLU A 87 -15.43 9.95 8.43
N GLU A 88 -14.53 9.41 9.25
CA GLU A 88 -13.15 9.90 9.43
C GLU A 88 -12.17 8.72 9.45
N ARG A 89 -11.07 8.83 8.70
CA ARG A 89 -9.99 7.83 8.60
C ARG A 89 -8.63 8.51 8.46
N ARG A 90 -7.56 7.73 8.63
CA ARG A 90 -6.18 8.20 8.58
C ARG A 90 -5.28 7.27 7.77
N THR A 91 -4.80 7.74 6.63
CA THR A 91 -3.87 6.99 5.76
C THR A 91 -2.44 7.08 6.29
N ASP A 92 -1.61 6.07 6.03
CA ASP A 92 -0.22 6.07 6.50
C ASP A 92 0.65 7.07 5.74
N ILE A 93 0.87 6.90 4.44
CA ILE A 93 1.61 7.85 3.59
C ILE A 93 0.82 8.12 2.32
N VAL A 94 0.84 9.37 1.86
CA VAL A 94 0.25 9.80 0.59
C VAL A 94 1.28 10.59 -0.19
N TYR A 95 1.39 10.30 -1.48
CA TYR A 95 2.05 11.16 -2.45
C TYR A 95 0.99 11.82 -3.35
N GLY A 96 0.93 13.14 -3.31
CA GLY A 96 0.07 13.97 -4.15
C GLY A 96 0.89 14.62 -5.25
N TRP A 97 0.43 14.56 -6.49
CA TRP A 97 1.04 15.27 -7.61
C TRP A 97 -0.01 15.60 -8.65
N ASN A 98 0.11 16.74 -9.34
CA ASN A 98 -0.77 17.08 -10.45
C ASN A 98 -0.03 17.87 -11.53
N ASP A 99 -0.59 17.83 -12.73
CA ASP A 99 -0.27 18.74 -13.84
C ASP A 99 -1.54 19.48 -14.29
N GLU A 100 -1.50 20.11 -15.46
CA GLU A 100 -2.63 20.85 -16.04
C GLU A 100 -3.85 19.97 -16.37
N THR A 101 -3.65 18.66 -16.50
CA THR A 101 -4.62 17.72 -17.05
C THR A 101 -4.94 16.53 -16.14
N ARG A 102 -4.07 16.24 -15.17
CA ARG A 102 -4.10 15.02 -14.36
C ARG A 102 -3.71 15.30 -12.93
N GLU A 103 -4.26 14.49 -12.02
CA GLU A 103 -3.84 14.43 -10.63
C GLU A 103 -3.57 12.98 -10.21
N ILE A 104 -2.75 12.83 -9.18
CA ILE A 104 -2.44 11.58 -8.52
C ILE A 104 -2.52 11.81 -7.03
N LYS A 105 -3.23 10.90 -6.36
CA LYS A 105 -3.15 10.72 -4.92
C LYS A 105 -2.79 9.26 -4.64
N LEU A 106 -1.49 8.96 -4.68
CA LEU A 106 -1.00 7.61 -4.44
C LEU A 106 -0.91 7.37 -2.94
N VAL A 107 -1.84 6.55 -2.44
CA VAL A 107 -1.89 6.15 -1.03
C VAL A 107 -1.06 4.88 -0.84
N PHE A 108 -0.18 4.91 0.15
CA PHE A 108 0.57 3.77 0.65
C PHE A 108 0.03 3.41 2.03
N GLU A 109 -0.66 2.27 2.14
CA GLU A 109 -1.10 1.72 3.43
C GLU A 109 -0.09 0.68 3.90
N PHE A 110 0.44 0.86 5.11
CA PHE A 110 1.47 -0.01 5.66
C PHE A 110 0.85 -0.99 6.63
N LYS A 111 1.38 -2.22 6.68
CA LYS A 111 1.11 -3.16 7.76
C LYS A 111 2.37 -3.89 8.19
N ARG A 112 2.59 -3.97 9.50
CA ARG A 112 3.64 -4.84 10.06
C ARG A 112 3.26 -6.31 9.94
N LEU A 113 4.12 -7.09 9.29
CA LEU A 113 3.86 -8.47 8.91
C LEU A 113 4.87 -9.43 9.54
N GLY A 114 4.38 -10.43 10.25
CA GLY A 114 5.18 -11.58 10.69
C GLY A 114 4.46 -12.87 10.28
N ARG A 115 5.07 -14.02 10.58
CA ARG A 115 4.59 -15.35 10.15
C ARG A 115 3.20 -15.75 10.71
N GLN A 116 2.69 -15.02 11.70
CA GLN A 116 1.42 -15.33 12.36
C GLN A 116 0.22 -14.98 11.48
N LYS A 117 -0.77 -15.88 11.41
CA LYS A 117 -2.03 -15.68 10.66
C LYS A 117 -2.69 -14.32 10.94
N LYS A 118 -2.73 -13.89 12.21
CA LYS A 118 -3.35 -12.60 12.59
C LYS A 118 -2.73 -11.39 11.89
N HIS A 119 -1.43 -11.42 11.57
CA HIS A 119 -0.77 -10.32 10.85
C HIS A 119 -1.19 -10.32 9.38
N ARG A 120 -1.32 -11.50 8.76
CA ARG A 120 -1.90 -11.66 7.42
C ARG A 120 -3.35 -11.20 7.38
N ASP A 121 -4.17 -11.57 8.36
CA ASP A 121 -5.58 -11.16 8.43
C ASP A 121 -5.69 -9.63 8.51
N HIS A 122 -4.87 -8.98 9.35
CA HIS A 122 -4.79 -7.51 9.41
C HIS A 122 -4.35 -6.86 8.10
N TYR A 123 -3.51 -7.53 7.31
CA TYR A 123 -3.05 -7.04 6.01
C TYR A 123 -4.12 -7.16 4.93
N LEU A 124 -4.87 -8.25 4.92
CA LEU A 124 -5.83 -8.56 3.84
C LEU A 124 -7.23 -8.01 4.11
N GLN A 125 -7.69 -7.96 5.35
CA GLN A 125 -9.09 -7.64 5.67
C GLN A 125 -9.32 -6.13 5.88
N ASN A 126 -10.40 -5.76 6.57
CA ASN A 126 -10.87 -4.40 6.83
C ASN A 126 -9.89 -3.42 7.48
N ARG A 127 -8.74 -3.90 7.99
CA ARG A 127 -7.67 -3.05 8.54
C ARG A 127 -6.55 -2.75 7.55
N GLY A 128 -6.45 -3.46 6.44
CA GLY A 128 -5.43 -3.31 5.42
C GLY A 128 -6.07 -3.16 4.05
N LEU A 129 -5.87 -4.14 3.17
CA LEU A 129 -6.34 -4.13 1.77
C LEU A 129 -7.84 -3.80 1.64
N GLY A 130 -8.69 -4.32 2.53
CA GLY A 130 -10.12 -4.04 2.53
C GLY A 130 -10.48 -2.54 2.62
N ARG A 131 -9.60 -1.70 3.18
CA ARG A 131 -9.79 -0.24 3.24
C ARG A 131 -9.87 0.41 1.87
N PHE A 132 -9.13 -0.11 0.88
CA PHE A 132 -9.15 0.36 -0.50
C PHE A 132 -10.38 -0.12 -1.28
N VAL A 133 -11.08 -1.14 -0.79
CA VAL A 133 -12.23 -1.74 -1.48
C VAL A 133 -13.51 -1.06 -1.01
N THR A 134 -13.79 -1.12 0.29
CA THR A 134 -15.07 -0.71 0.89
C THR A 134 -15.04 0.64 1.58
N GLY A 135 -13.86 1.22 1.82
CA GLY A 135 -13.71 2.49 2.56
C GLY A 135 -13.23 3.66 1.71
N ILE A 136 -13.15 4.85 2.29
CA ILE A 136 -12.77 6.09 1.58
C ILE A 136 -11.29 6.19 1.16
N TYR A 137 -10.47 5.15 1.36
CA TYR A 137 -9.07 5.16 0.93
C TYR A 137 -8.99 5.20 -0.59
N SER A 138 -8.09 6.04 -1.11
CA SER A 138 -7.86 6.18 -2.56
C SER A 138 -9.14 6.47 -3.35
N ARG A 139 -10.06 7.26 -2.76
CA ARG A 139 -11.29 7.69 -3.45
C ARG A 139 -10.95 8.32 -4.79
N ASP A 140 -11.67 7.92 -5.83
CA ASP A 140 -11.48 8.36 -7.22
C ASP A 140 -10.10 8.01 -7.84
N GLN A 141 -9.28 7.21 -7.17
CA GLN A 141 -7.96 6.81 -7.68
C GLN A 141 -7.97 5.41 -8.28
N ALA A 142 -7.14 5.24 -9.31
CA ALA A 142 -6.94 3.99 -10.03
C ALA A 142 -6.04 2.99 -9.35
N VAL A 143 -5.06 3.53 -8.64
CA VAL A 143 -3.91 2.80 -8.14
C VAL A 143 -3.73 3.15 -6.66
N ALA A 144 -3.45 2.13 -5.86
CA ALA A 144 -2.94 2.27 -4.51
C ALA A 144 -1.78 1.29 -4.26
N ALA A 145 -1.09 1.48 -3.16
CA ALA A 145 -0.01 0.60 -2.73
C ALA A 145 -0.30 0.03 -1.33
N MET A 146 -0.23 -1.29 -1.22
CA MET A 146 -0.27 -2.00 0.05
C MET A 146 1.14 -2.47 0.41
N VAL A 147 1.65 -2.02 1.56
CA VAL A 147 3.06 -2.16 1.92
C VAL A 147 3.20 -3.02 3.18
N GLY A 148 3.83 -4.17 3.06
CA GLY A 148 4.09 -5.09 4.16
C GLY A 148 5.49 -4.91 4.74
N VAL A 149 5.62 -4.44 5.98
CA VAL A 149 6.92 -4.38 6.69
C VAL A 149 7.20 -5.75 7.31
N LEU A 150 8.21 -6.46 6.80
CA LEU A 150 8.52 -7.82 7.21
C LEU A 150 9.26 -7.85 8.56
N LEU A 151 8.72 -8.62 9.50
CA LEU A 151 9.26 -8.89 10.84
C LEU A 151 9.81 -10.31 10.97
N ASP A 152 9.69 -11.11 9.92
CA ASP A 152 10.18 -12.47 9.75
C ASP A 152 10.67 -12.62 8.29
N PRO A 153 11.45 -13.68 7.96
CA PRO A 153 11.91 -13.90 6.59
C PRO A 153 10.77 -13.92 5.57
N GLU A 154 10.99 -13.29 4.41
CA GLU A 154 9.98 -13.17 3.34
C GLU A 154 9.35 -14.51 2.94
N THR A 155 10.18 -15.55 2.86
CA THR A 155 9.78 -16.93 2.52
C THR A 155 8.76 -17.54 3.49
N GLU A 156 8.69 -17.03 4.71
CA GLU A 156 7.72 -17.47 5.73
C GLU A 156 6.45 -16.61 5.75
N VAL A 157 6.50 -15.39 5.19
CA VAL A 157 5.43 -14.38 5.35
C VAL A 157 4.62 -14.19 4.08
N VAL A 158 5.28 -14.05 2.93
CA VAL A 158 4.64 -13.64 1.67
C VAL A 158 3.88 -14.79 0.98
N PRO A 159 4.39 -16.03 0.88
CA PRO A 159 3.65 -17.10 0.22
C PRO A 159 2.25 -17.36 0.83
N PRO A 160 2.08 -17.39 2.16
CA PRO A 160 0.75 -17.52 2.77
C PRO A 160 -0.21 -16.36 2.48
N ILE A 161 0.30 -15.15 2.21
CA ILE A 161 -0.53 -14.00 1.80
C ILE A 161 -1.07 -14.23 0.40
N ARG A 162 -0.21 -14.62 -0.54
CA ARG A 162 -0.61 -14.92 -1.92
C ARG A 162 -1.65 -16.05 -1.95
N GLN A 163 -1.39 -17.14 -1.22
CA GLN A 163 -2.33 -18.27 -1.13
C GLN A 163 -3.69 -17.87 -0.53
N ALA A 164 -3.71 -16.98 0.46
CA ALA A 164 -4.96 -16.54 1.07
C ALA A 164 -5.87 -15.77 0.08
N LEU A 165 -5.30 -15.08 -0.90
CA LEU A 165 -6.08 -14.36 -1.92
C LEU A 165 -6.83 -15.30 -2.89
N ASP A 166 -6.45 -16.59 -2.94
CA ASP A 166 -7.18 -17.62 -3.70
C ASP A 166 -8.35 -18.23 -2.91
N ASP A 167 -8.50 -17.88 -1.62
CA ASP A 167 -9.68 -18.28 -0.82
C ASP A 167 -10.93 -17.55 -1.33
N ALA A 168 -11.97 -18.33 -1.66
CA ALA A 168 -13.17 -17.79 -2.30
C ALA A 168 -13.94 -16.80 -1.41
N ALA A 169 -13.97 -17.02 -0.10
CA ALA A 169 -14.68 -16.13 0.82
C ALA A 169 -13.94 -14.80 0.97
N LEU A 170 -12.62 -14.84 1.12
CA LEU A 170 -11.80 -13.63 1.16
C LEU A 170 -11.83 -12.87 -0.17
N ALA A 171 -11.76 -13.58 -1.30
CA ALA A 171 -11.84 -12.97 -2.62
C ALA A 171 -13.17 -12.26 -2.85
N ALA A 172 -14.28 -12.85 -2.40
CA ALA A 172 -15.60 -12.22 -2.45
C ALA A 172 -15.69 -11.00 -1.52
N GLU A 173 -15.18 -11.08 -0.29
CA GLU A 173 -15.12 -9.94 0.66
C GLU A 173 -14.34 -8.75 0.06
N LEU A 174 -13.23 -9.06 -0.61
CA LEU A 174 -12.37 -8.08 -1.26
C LEU A 174 -12.82 -7.68 -2.66
N ARG A 175 -13.92 -8.25 -3.17
CA ARG A 175 -14.42 -8.00 -4.53
C ARG A 175 -13.32 -8.15 -5.59
N LEU A 176 -12.49 -9.18 -5.43
CA LEU A 176 -11.38 -9.43 -6.34
C LEU A 176 -11.88 -9.76 -7.74
N LYS A 177 -11.29 -9.11 -8.74
CA LYS A 177 -11.48 -9.46 -10.14
C LYS A 177 -10.42 -10.47 -10.53
N PRO A 178 -10.81 -11.68 -10.95
CA PRO A 178 -9.85 -12.64 -11.44
C PRO A 178 -9.17 -12.12 -12.71
N THR A 179 -7.91 -12.48 -12.89
CA THR A 179 -7.17 -12.23 -14.13
C THR A 179 -7.79 -13.01 -15.29
N ALA A 180 -7.32 -12.75 -16.52
CA ALA A 180 -7.71 -13.54 -17.69
C ALA A 180 -7.42 -15.05 -17.54
N SER A 181 -6.45 -15.44 -16.71
CA SER A 181 -6.13 -16.83 -16.37
C SER A 181 -6.91 -17.38 -15.17
N GLY A 182 -7.83 -16.60 -14.59
CA GLY A 182 -8.64 -17.02 -13.45
C GLY A 182 -7.96 -16.91 -12.08
N THR A 183 -6.77 -16.30 -11.99
CA THR A 183 -6.03 -16.13 -10.72
C THR A 183 -6.44 -14.84 -10.01
N SER A 184 -6.32 -14.80 -8.69
CA SER A 184 -6.62 -13.60 -7.89
C SER A 184 -5.54 -12.50 -7.96
N ILE A 185 -4.33 -12.85 -8.40
CA ILE A 185 -3.18 -11.94 -8.48
C ILE A 185 -2.57 -11.91 -9.88
N THR A 186 -1.98 -10.76 -10.22
CA THR A 186 -1.12 -10.60 -11.40
C THR A 186 0.34 -10.50 -10.96
N ARG A 187 1.18 -11.43 -11.41
CA ARG A 187 2.61 -11.50 -11.08
C ARG A 187 3.42 -11.82 -12.34
N PRO A 188 4.46 -11.05 -12.71
CA PRO A 188 4.94 -9.82 -12.03
C PRO A 188 3.91 -8.69 -12.06
N SER A 189 4.08 -7.69 -11.19
CA SER A 189 3.25 -6.47 -11.21
C SER A 189 3.33 -5.80 -12.59
N GLN A 190 2.19 -5.32 -13.07
CA GLN A 190 2.06 -4.57 -14.33
C GLN A 190 2.09 -3.06 -14.10
N ILE A 191 1.94 -2.60 -12.85
CA ILE A 191 1.96 -1.17 -12.51
C ILE A 191 3.37 -0.74 -12.11
N PHE A 192 3.92 -1.35 -11.07
CA PHE A 192 5.20 -0.98 -10.52
C PHE A 192 6.13 -2.20 -10.54
N GLY A 193 7.20 -2.14 -11.33
CA GLY A 193 8.09 -3.29 -11.50
C GLY A 193 8.74 -3.82 -10.21
N MET A 194 8.78 -3.00 -9.16
CA MET A 194 9.30 -3.36 -7.83
C MET A 194 8.25 -3.96 -6.89
N ALA A 195 6.97 -3.97 -7.27
CA ALA A 195 5.92 -4.67 -6.52
C ALA A 195 5.97 -6.18 -6.79
N ASP A 196 5.63 -6.96 -5.77
CA ASP A 196 5.66 -8.41 -5.86
C ASP A 196 4.50 -8.96 -6.71
N PHE A 197 3.31 -8.37 -6.56
CA PHE A 197 2.12 -8.66 -7.39
C PHE A 197 1.12 -7.51 -7.32
N ASP A 198 0.14 -7.52 -8.23
CA ASP A 198 -1.03 -6.65 -8.20
C ASP A 198 -2.30 -7.45 -7.93
N THR A 199 -3.27 -6.80 -7.28
CA THR A 199 -4.67 -7.23 -7.17
C THR A 199 -5.58 -6.19 -7.83
N GLU A 200 -6.68 -6.63 -8.42
CA GLU A 200 -7.70 -5.74 -8.99
C GLU A 200 -9.03 -5.96 -8.27
N HIS A 201 -9.68 -4.88 -7.87
CA HIS A 201 -10.87 -4.90 -7.03
C HIS A 201 -12.00 -4.08 -7.66
N GLU A 202 -13.23 -4.59 -7.59
CA GLU A 202 -14.40 -3.77 -7.88
C GLU A 202 -14.65 -2.78 -6.76
N ARG A 203 -14.83 -1.51 -7.13
CA ARG A 203 -15.18 -0.45 -6.20
C ARG A 203 -16.65 -0.10 -6.31
N ASP A 204 -17.23 0.23 -5.16
CA ASP A 204 -18.53 0.89 -5.14
C ASP A 204 -18.46 2.18 -5.97
N PRO A 205 -19.43 2.47 -6.87
CA PRO A 205 -19.44 3.68 -7.68
C PRO A 205 -19.33 5.00 -6.87
N THR A 206 -19.69 4.98 -5.59
CA THR A 206 -19.61 6.14 -4.68
C THR A 206 -18.17 6.47 -4.25
N PHE A 207 -17.26 5.50 -4.34
CA PHE A 207 -15.86 5.64 -3.94
C PHE A 207 -14.86 5.35 -5.07
N GLY A 208 -15.34 4.66 -6.10
CA GLY A 208 -14.55 4.20 -7.23
C GLY A 208 -14.32 5.29 -8.27
N PRO A 209 -13.18 5.23 -8.98
CA PRO A 209 -12.97 6.06 -10.15
C PRO A 209 -13.98 5.73 -11.26
N LYS A 210 -14.05 6.54 -12.32
CA LYS A 210 -15.03 6.38 -13.41
C LYS A 210 -15.10 4.99 -14.06
N TYR A 211 -14.02 4.21 -14.04
CA TYR A 211 -13.96 2.84 -14.58
C TYR A 211 -14.31 1.74 -13.55
N GLY A 212 -14.63 2.11 -12.31
CA GLY A 212 -15.26 1.24 -11.31
C GLY A 212 -14.33 0.22 -10.64
N THR A 213 -13.03 0.22 -10.93
CA THR A 213 -12.05 -0.68 -10.30
C THR A 213 -10.89 0.08 -9.68
N ILE A 214 -10.21 -0.56 -8.74
CA ILE A 214 -8.92 -0.10 -8.22
C ILE A 214 -7.91 -1.23 -8.32
N ARG A 215 -6.69 -0.89 -8.73
CA ARG A 215 -5.56 -1.82 -8.69
C ARG A 215 -4.67 -1.50 -7.49
N VAL A 216 -4.35 -2.51 -6.71
CA VAL A 216 -3.49 -2.37 -5.54
C VAL A 216 -2.21 -3.16 -5.77
N SER A 217 -1.08 -2.44 -5.78
CA SER A 217 0.24 -3.06 -5.91
C SER A 217 0.81 -3.40 -4.53
N HIS A 218 1.32 -4.63 -4.39
CA HIS A 218 1.78 -5.16 -3.12
C HIS A 218 3.31 -5.13 -3.02
N PHE A 219 3.82 -4.40 -2.03
CA PHE A 219 5.24 -4.30 -1.74
C PHE A 219 5.55 -4.98 -0.40
N PHE A 220 6.70 -5.64 -0.30
CA PHE A 220 7.17 -6.24 0.94
C PHE A 220 8.57 -5.71 1.27
N LEU A 221 8.67 -5.00 2.39
CA LEU A 221 9.86 -4.28 2.81
C LEU A 221 10.58 -5.06 3.91
N SER A 222 11.78 -5.53 3.62
CA SER A 222 12.67 -6.18 4.59
C SER A 222 13.55 -5.15 5.30
N PHE A 223 13.94 -5.43 6.54
CA PHE A 223 15.10 -4.75 7.12
C PHE A 223 16.38 -5.32 6.50
N GLY A 224 17.43 -4.50 6.33
CA GLY A 224 18.73 -4.90 5.77
C GLY A 224 19.55 -5.81 6.70
N TYR A 225 18.96 -6.32 7.78
CA TYR A 225 19.55 -7.17 8.79
C TYR A 225 18.54 -8.23 9.25
N PRO A 226 18.98 -9.36 9.83
CA PRO A 226 18.08 -10.44 10.21
C PRO A 226 17.02 -10.01 11.24
N VAL A 227 15.76 -10.38 10.98
CA VAL A 227 14.62 -10.12 11.87
C VAL A 227 13.83 -11.40 12.09
N SER A 228 13.32 -11.59 13.30
CA SER A 228 12.42 -12.70 13.62
C SER A 228 11.49 -12.33 14.76
N THR A 229 10.23 -12.71 14.64
CA THR A 229 9.26 -12.62 15.74
C THR A 229 9.32 -13.83 16.68
N SER A 230 10.05 -14.89 16.31
CA SER A 230 10.27 -16.05 17.17
C SER A 230 11.14 -15.67 18.36
N LYS A 231 10.69 -15.98 19.58
CA LYS A 231 11.56 -15.89 20.75
C LYS A 231 12.68 -16.91 20.57
N GLN A 232 13.93 -16.44 20.51
CA GLN A 232 15.07 -17.33 20.68
C GLN A 232 14.90 -18.03 22.04
N LYS A 233 14.82 -19.36 22.03
CA LYS A 233 14.92 -20.13 23.28
C LYS A 233 16.27 -19.77 23.88
N LYS A 234 16.27 -19.16 25.08
CA LYS A 234 17.48 -19.05 25.87
C LYS A 234 17.96 -20.48 26.10
N THR A 235 19.07 -20.85 25.49
CA THR A 235 19.89 -21.96 25.95
C THR A 235 20.43 -21.53 27.31
N SER A 236 19.78 -22.00 28.37
CA SER A 236 20.34 -22.03 29.72
C SER A 236 21.46 -23.05 29.78
#